data_AF-A0A498HER6-F1
#
_entry.id   AF-A0A498HER6-F1
#
_cell.length_a   1.000
_cell.length_b   1.000
_cell.length_c   1.000
_cell.angle_alpha   90.00
_cell.angle_beta   90.00
_cell.angle_gamma   90.00
#
_symmetry.space_group_name_H-M   'P 1'
#
loop_
_entity.id
_entity.type
_entity.pdbx_description
1 polymer ?
#
loop_
_entity_poly.entity_id
_entity_poly.type
_entity_poly.pdbx_seq_one_letter_code
_entity_poly.pdbx_strand_id
1 'polypeptide(L)'
;MATGLIRRAIASATSSFCYVCVRAMTLEAQAQQVDLKAQDKMDIKTFSIYWWNSDNPKKPELKEYEIDLKECGPMVLESLIKIKNEMDPTLTFR
;
A
#
# COMPACT_ATOMS: atom_id res chain seq x y z
N MET A 1 9.67 -82.01 -2.62
CA MET A 1 9.20 -81.74 -3.98
C MET A 1 7.69 -81.90 -3.99
N ALA A 2 6.94 -80.81 -4.02
CA ALA A 2 5.49 -80.83 -4.18
C ALA A 2 5.12 -79.69 -5.12
N THR A 3 4.73 -80.07 -6.33
CA THR A 3 4.13 -79.20 -7.34
C THR A 3 2.64 -79.07 -7.04
N GLY A 4 2.11 -77.85 -7.15
CA GLY A 4 0.70 -77.59 -6.93
C GLY A 4 0.36 -76.15 -7.29
N LEU A 5 0.09 -75.93 -8.57
CA LEU A 5 -0.56 -74.76 -9.15
C LEU A 5 -1.86 -74.47 -8.34
N ILE A 6 -2.49 -73.29 -8.31
CA ILE A 6 -3.13 -72.56 -9.41
C ILE A 6 -3.70 -71.25 -8.78
N ARG A 7 -3.92 -70.22 -9.63
CA ARG A 7 -4.94 -69.13 -9.56
C ARG A 7 -4.47 -67.88 -8.79
N ARG A 8 -4.59 -66.66 -9.28
CA ARG A 8 -5.39 -66.11 -10.38
C ARG A 8 -4.82 -64.72 -10.73
N ALA A 9 -4.78 -64.41 -12.02
CA ALA A 9 -4.39 -63.12 -12.55
C ALA A 9 -5.54 -62.09 -12.50
N ILE A 10 -5.16 -60.81 -12.35
CA ILE A 10 -5.70 -59.57 -12.94
C ILE A 10 -7.19 -59.21 -12.71
N ALA A 11 -7.41 -58.07 -12.04
CA ALA A 11 -8.43 -57.06 -12.36
C ALA A 11 -8.02 -55.73 -11.67
N SER A 12 -7.46 -54.77 -12.43
CA SER A 12 -8.08 -53.50 -12.86
C SER A 12 -8.18 -52.40 -11.77
N ALA A 13 -7.42 -51.31 -12.00
CA ALA A 13 -7.74 -49.86 -11.89
C ALA A 13 -8.87 -49.44 -10.92
N THR A 14 -8.78 -48.40 -10.09
CA THR A 14 -8.32 -47.03 -10.33
C THR A 14 -8.28 -46.28 -8.98
N SER A 15 -7.38 -45.30 -8.89
CA SER A 15 -7.57 -43.98 -8.28
C SER A 15 -8.80 -43.75 -7.38
N SER A 16 -8.56 -43.56 -6.08
CA SER A 16 -9.16 -42.44 -5.32
C SER A 16 -8.55 -42.36 -3.93
N PHE A 17 -7.58 -41.47 -3.84
CA PHE A 17 -7.44 -40.47 -2.78
C PHE A 17 -8.55 -40.51 -1.71
N CYS A 18 -8.28 -41.20 -0.59
CA CYS A 18 -9.08 -41.13 0.63
C CYS A 18 -8.17 -41.50 1.81
N TYR A 19 -7.19 -40.64 2.12
CA TYR A 19 -6.59 -40.65 3.45
C TYR A 19 -7.45 -39.81 4.37
N VAL A 20 -8.37 -40.51 5.02
CA VAL A 20 -9.04 -40.05 6.24
C VAL A 20 -7.95 -39.75 7.27
N CYS A 21 -7.78 -38.48 7.65
CA CYS A 21 -7.00 -38.11 8.82
C CYS A 21 -7.76 -37.04 9.63
N VAL A 22 -8.42 -37.56 10.67
CA VAL A 22 -8.63 -36.96 12.00
C VAL A 22 -9.26 -35.58 12.07
N ARG A 23 -10.57 -35.60 12.31
CA ARG A 23 -11.36 -34.52 12.89
C ARG A 23 -11.19 -34.55 14.42
N ALA A 24 -10.25 -33.78 14.98
CA ALA A 24 -10.21 -33.52 16.42
C ALA A 24 -9.34 -32.31 16.77
N MET A 25 -9.75 -31.10 16.40
CA MET A 25 -9.33 -29.86 17.08
C MET A 25 -10.45 -28.82 16.97
N THR A 26 -11.50 -28.98 17.79
CA THR A 26 -12.28 -27.85 18.28
C THR A 26 -11.59 -27.34 19.53
N LEU A 27 -10.71 -26.37 19.38
CA LEU A 27 -10.45 -25.37 20.42
C LEU A 27 -10.07 -24.07 19.72
N GLU A 28 -10.79 -23.03 20.09
CA GLU A 28 -10.78 -21.72 19.49
C GLU A 28 -9.45 -21.02 19.71
N ALA A 29 -8.88 -20.47 18.63
CA ALA A 29 -7.88 -19.41 18.71
C ALA A 29 -7.89 -18.57 17.42
N GLN A 30 -9.09 -18.18 16.97
CA GLN A 30 -9.25 -16.99 16.13
C GLN A 30 -9.62 -15.83 17.05
N ALA A 31 -8.63 -15.27 17.74
CA ALA A 31 -8.83 -14.07 18.55
C ALA A 31 -7.61 -13.16 18.41
N GLN A 32 -7.89 -11.96 17.89
CA GLN A 32 -7.01 -10.81 17.72
C GLN A 32 -5.89 -10.92 16.66
N GLN A 33 -6.27 -10.77 15.37
CA GLN A 33 -5.53 -9.81 14.55
C GLN A 33 -5.83 -8.42 15.12
N VAL A 34 -4.93 -7.93 15.98
CA VAL A 34 -4.90 -6.53 16.36
C VAL A 34 -4.53 -5.74 15.11
N ASP A 35 -5.54 -5.11 14.51
CA ASP A 35 -5.38 -4.07 13.50
C ASP A 35 -4.51 -2.97 14.12
N LEU A 36 -3.22 -3.00 13.81
CA LEU A 36 -2.26 -1.99 14.25
C LEU A 36 -2.57 -0.71 13.47
N LYS A 37 -3.42 0.11 14.08
CA LYS A 37 -3.54 1.57 13.93
C LYS A 37 -3.25 2.09 12.53
N ALA A 38 -4.30 2.55 11.86
CA ALA A 38 -4.21 3.62 10.87
C ALA A 38 -3.42 4.79 11.48
N GLN A 39 -2.11 4.80 11.26
CA GLN A 39 -1.24 5.86 11.72
C GLN A 39 -1.48 7.00 10.75
N ASP A 40 -2.15 8.05 11.24
CA ASP A 40 -2.36 9.28 10.49
C ASP A 40 -1.00 9.95 10.27
N LYS A 41 -0.25 9.44 9.29
CA LYS A 41 1.09 9.88 8.96
C LYS A 41 0.97 11.16 8.12
N MET A 42 1.30 12.31 8.68
CA MET A 42 1.32 13.56 7.91
C MET A 42 2.30 13.40 6.74
N ASP A 43 1.83 13.62 5.51
CA ASP A 43 2.64 13.44 4.30
C ASP A 43 3.11 14.82 3.86
N ILE A 44 4.13 15.32 4.55
CA ILE A 44 4.67 16.66 4.30
C ILE A 44 5.59 16.62 3.08
N LYS A 45 5.41 17.56 2.16
CA LYS A 45 6.22 17.75 0.96
C LYS A 45 6.74 19.18 0.90
N THR A 46 8.02 19.30 0.57
CA THR A 46 8.67 20.59 0.32
C THR A 46 8.59 20.96 -1.15
N PHE A 47 8.12 22.18 -1.43
CA PHE A 47 8.05 22.77 -2.76
C PHE A 47 9.02 23.95 -2.84
N SER A 48 9.98 23.87 -3.76
CA SER A 48 10.87 24.98 -4.09
C SER A 48 10.28 25.80 -5.23
N ILE A 49 9.78 27.00 -4.92
CA ILE A 49 9.09 27.89 -5.85
C ILE A 49 10.04 28.99 -6.32
N TYR A 50 10.08 29.21 -7.63
CA TYR A 50 10.83 30.32 -8.23
C TYR A 50 10.18 31.66 -7.87
N TRP A 51 10.95 32.53 -7.21
CA TRP A 51 10.52 33.84 -6.76
C TRP A 51 11.29 34.94 -7.48
N TRP A 52 10.54 35.79 -8.19
CA TRP A 52 11.10 36.93 -8.88
C TRP A 52 10.10 38.08 -8.91
N ASN A 53 10.61 39.31 -8.81
CA ASN A 53 9.83 40.53 -8.93
C ASN A 53 10.57 41.50 -9.87
N SER A 54 9.88 42.05 -10.86
CA SER A 54 10.44 42.99 -11.84
C SER A 54 10.76 44.38 -11.26
N ASP A 55 10.10 44.77 -10.17
CA ASP A 55 10.27 46.09 -9.55
C ASP A 55 11.57 46.18 -8.73
N ASN A 56 12.10 45.03 -8.32
CA ASN A 56 13.31 44.94 -7.53
C ASN A 56 14.45 44.37 -8.40
N PRO A 57 15.60 45.05 -8.54
CA PRO A 57 16.73 44.57 -9.34
C PRO A 57 17.52 43.43 -8.65
N LYS A 58 16.83 42.59 -7.89
CA LYS A 58 17.41 41.42 -7.22
C LYS A 58 17.41 40.21 -8.14
N LYS A 59 18.38 39.33 -7.91
CA LYS A 59 18.41 38.03 -8.58
C LYS A 59 17.19 37.21 -8.14
N PRO A 60 16.64 36.38 -9.03
CA PRO A 60 15.58 35.46 -8.64
C PRO A 60 16.10 34.44 -7.64
N GLU A 61 15.21 34.01 -6.74
CA GLU A 61 15.53 33.10 -5.64
C GLU A 61 14.55 31.91 -5.65
N LEU A 62 14.96 30.80 -5.03
CA LEU A 62 14.07 29.68 -4.76
C LEU A 62 13.58 29.79 -3.32
N LYS A 63 12.26 29.86 -3.13
CA LYS A 63 11.63 29.82 -1.81
C LYS A 63 11.08 28.42 -1.55
N GLU A 64 11.38 27.87 -0.38
CA GLU A 64 10.91 26.55 0.03
C GLU A 64 9.66 26.66 0.90
N TYR A 65 8.64 25.86 0.58
CA TYR A 65 7.38 25.79 1.32
C TYR A 65 7.07 24.34 1.67
N GLU A 66 6.80 24.07 2.93
CA GLU A 66 6.39 22.74 3.40
C GLU A 66 4.87 22.67 3.49
N ILE A 67 4.27 21.71 2.78
CA ILE A 67 2.82 21.54 2.70
C ILE A 67 2.46 20.08 2.97
N ASP A 68 1.39 19.86 3.73
CA ASP A 68 0.81 18.54 3.93
C ASP A 68 -0.02 18.12 2.70
N LEU A 69 0.34 16.99 2.11
CA LEU A 69 -0.34 16.38 0.96
C LEU A 69 -1.69 15.76 1.35
N LYS A 70 -2.00 15.61 2.63
CA LYS A 70 -3.33 15.14 3.07
C LYS A 70 -4.40 16.22 2.98
N GLU A 71 -3.99 17.46 3.21
CA GLU A 71 -4.88 18.62 3.15
C GLU A 71 -5.01 19.17 1.72
N CYS A 72 -4.14 18.75 0.82
CA CYS A 72 -4.15 19.13 -0.60
C CYS A 72 -4.58 17.94 -1.44
N GLY A 73 -5.33 18.17 -2.50
CA GLY A 73 -5.62 17.14 -3.49
C GLY A 73 -4.36 16.68 -4.25
N PRO A 74 -4.51 15.69 -5.15
CA PRO A 74 -3.38 15.04 -5.82
C PRO A 74 -2.61 15.94 -6.81
N MET A 75 -3.09 17.16 -7.06
CA MET A 75 -2.54 18.08 -8.06
C MET A 75 -1.67 19.16 -7.42
N VAL A 76 -0.56 19.48 -8.08
CA VAL A 76 0.37 20.55 -7.66
C VAL A 76 -0.32 21.92 -7.56
N LEU A 77 -1.30 22.17 -8.43
CA LEU A 77 -2.07 23.40 -8.43
C LEU A 77 -2.78 23.64 -7.09
N GLU A 78 -3.32 22.60 -6.46
CA GLU A 78 -3.98 22.75 -5.16
C GLU A 78 -2.99 23.12 -4.05
N SER A 79 -1.79 22.52 -4.06
CA SER A 79 -0.71 22.92 -3.16
C SER A 79 -0.31 24.40 -3.36
N LEU A 80 -0.23 24.87 -4.61
CA LEU A 80 0.07 26.28 -4.91
C LEU A 80 -1.05 27.23 -4.46
N ILE A 81 -2.32 26.83 -4.63
CA ILE A 81 -3.47 27.59 -4.15
C ILE A 81 -3.45 27.68 -2.62
N LYS A 82 -3.15 26.58 -1.92
CA LYS A 82 -3.03 26.57 -0.46
C LYS A 82 -1.91 27.48 0.01
N ILE A 83 -0.72 27.41 -0.60
CA ILE A 83 0.40 28.32 -0.31
C ILE A 83 -0.05 29.77 -0.47
N LYS A 84 -0.78 30.09 -1.55
CA LYS A 84 -1.26 31.45 -1.79
C LYS A 84 -2.29 31.92 -0.75
N ASN A 85 -3.23 31.06 -0.36
CA ASN A 85 -4.31 31.45 0.53
C ASN A 85 -3.89 31.52 1.99
N GLU A 86 -3.02 30.62 2.44
CA GLU A 86 -2.68 30.43 3.85
C GLU A 86 -1.30 30.98 4.24
N MET A 87 -0.31 30.91 3.34
CA MET A 87 1.08 31.24 3.67
C MET A 87 1.55 32.57 3.05
N ASP A 88 1.36 32.76 1.74
CA ASP A 88 1.90 33.91 1.00
C ASP A 88 0.93 34.36 -0.12
N PRO A 89 0.05 35.34 0.15
CA PRO A 89 -0.92 35.84 -0.83
C PRO A 89 -0.28 36.61 -2.00
N THR A 90 1.02 36.89 -1.95
CA THR A 90 1.74 37.58 -3.04
C THR A 90 2.24 36.62 -4.12
N LEU A 91 2.19 35.30 -3.87
CA LEU A 91 2.51 34.28 -4.86
C LEU A 91 1.54 34.36 -6.05
N THR A 92 2.11 34.48 -7.25
CA THR A 92 1.35 34.64 -8.50
C THR A 92 1.67 33.52 -9.48
N PHE A 93 0.64 32.84 -9.97
CA PHE A 93 0.73 31.76 -10.98
C PHE A 93 -0.53 31.82 -11.87
N ARG A 94 -0.47 31.17 -13.05
CA ARG A 94 -1.56 31.09 -14.01
C ARG A 94 -1.70 29.67 -14.54
#